data_AF-A0A0A9Y9N7-F1
#
_entry.id   AF-A0A0A9Y9N7-F1
#
_cell.length_a   1.000
_cell.length_b   1.000
_cell.length_c   1.000
_cell.angle_alpha   90.00
_cell.angle_beta   90.00
_cell.angle_gamma   90.00
#
_symmetry.space_group_name_H-M   'P 1'
#
loop_
_entity.id
_entity.type
_entity.pdbx_description
1 polymer ?
#
loop_
_entity_poly.entity_id
_entity_poly.type
_entity_poly.pdbx_seq_one_letter_code
_entity_poly.pdbx_strand_id
1 'polypeptide(L)'
;SSLWTVLVLSCLVGGSWSQRPRDRTNPTRQQQQQQKQQPTADEGELTDECPEPNGYFADGYQCDKYYECKDGAITEKLCPDGMVFNDYSIQYEKCDLPFNIDCSQRSLMQDPKPSTHCPRQNGYFAHEDVKICDKFYFCVDGKFNMITCPSGLVYNEKTGICTWPDEAKKKHCSSQEVFNFECPKVDEKRAQQHPRYPDPEDCQFFYVCINGEVPRRNGCKIGQVFNEATGSCDWPRNVPECKEWYKGILTDEELDALEHPKPKVRNSNYTTAAQKRKRPHQSVQYDLPN
;
A
#
# COMPACT_ATOMS: atom_id res chain seq x y z
N SER A 1 51.63 -30.75 37.86
CA SER A 1 52.44 -31.97 37.66
C SER A 1 51.81 -32.80 36.55
N SER A 2 52.48 -33.33 35.52
CA SER A 2 53.83 -33.11 34.95
C SER A 2 53.75 -33.68 33.51
N LEU A 3 54.07 -32.98 32.43
CA LEU A 3 55.41 -32.86 31.83
C LEU A 3 56.28 -34.13 31.86
N TRP A 4 56.33 -34.83 30.73
CA TRP A 4 57.39 -35.69 30.15
C TRP A 4 57.19 -35.55 28.61
N THR A 5 58.08 -35.09 27.70
CA THR A 5 59.55 -35.23 27.49
C THR A 5 59.90 -36.71 27.23
N VAL A 6 60.53 -37.12 26.10
CA VAL A 6 61.90 -36.77 25.61
C VAL A 6 62.09 -37.10 24.09
N LEU A 7 63.04 -36.37 23.47
CA LEU A 7 63.85 -36.50 22.22
C LEU A 7 63.89 -37.85 21.42
N VAL A 8 64.32 -37.90 20.13
CA VAL A 8 65.68 -37.72 19.51
C VAL A 8 65.49 -37.44 17.99
N LEU A 9 66.11 -36.49 17.25
CA LEU A 9 67.42 -35.80 17.17
C LEU A 9 68.51 -36.49 16.31
N SER A 10 68.72 -36.02 15.06
CA SER A 10 69.95 -36.11 14.21
C SER A 10 69.67 -35.62 12.77
N CYS A 11 70.60 -35.09 11.94
CA CYS A 11 71.81 -34.27 12.17
C CYS A 11 72.43 -33.80 10.82
N LEU A 12 72.81 -32.51 10.69
CA LEU A 12 73.89 -31.93 9.82
C LEU A 12 73.68 -32.04 8.27
N VAL A 13 74.28 -31.25 7.34
CA VAL A 13 75.37 -30.23 7.22
C VAL A 13 74.93 -29.18 6.14
N GLY A 14 75.36 -27.91 6.00
CA GLY A 14 76.20 -27.01 6.82
C GLY A 14 77.10 -26.04 6.02
N GLY A 15 76.77 -24.73 5.94
CA GLY A 15 77.62 -23.61 5.41
C GLY A 15 77.14 -22.92 4.10
N SER A 16 77.55 -21.69 3.73
CA SER A 16 78.19 -20.59 4.48
C SER A 16 78.28 -19.27 3.66
N TRP A 17 77.81 -18.11 4.18
CA TRP A 17 78.24 -16.72 3.86
C TRP A 17 77.97 -16.15 2.42
N SER A 18 77.86 -14.85 2.12
CA SER A 18 77.51 -13.61 2.86
C SER A 18 77.29 -12.42 1.87
N GLN A 19 76.64 -11.33 2.33
CA GLN A 19 76.57 -9.94 1.78
C GLN A 19 75.57 -9.55 0.64
N ARG A 20 75.16 -8.26 0.68
CA ARG A 20 74.16 -7.50 -0.16
C ARG A 20 74.92 -6.57 -1.17
N PRO A 21 74.37 -5.52 -1.88
CA PRO A 21 73.00 -4.92 -1.95
C PRO A 21 72.53 -4.31 -3.32
N ARG A 22 71.38 -3.56 -3.29
CA ARG A 22 70.89 -2.52 -4.25
C ARG A 22 70.31 -3.02 -5.61
N ASP A 23 69.41 -2.31 -6.32
CA ASP A 23 68.75 -0.99 -6.18
C ASP A 23 67.39 -0.95 -6.96
N ARG A 24 66.54 0.10 -6.76
CA ARG A 24 65.55 0.77 -7.68
C ARG A 24 64.72 -0.06 -8.75
N THR A 25 63.45 0.20 -9.10
CA THR A 25 62.62 1.43 -9.17
C THR A 25 61.12 1.11 -9.42
N ASN A 26 60.21 2.08 -9.16
CA ASN A 26 58.79 2.16 -9.59
C ASN A 26 58.68 2.58 -11.11
N PRO A 27 57.53 2.71 -11.84
CA PRO A 27 56.15 2.97 -11.39
C PRO A 27 54.97 2.34 -12.22
N THR A 28 53.76 2.90 -12.03
CA THR A 28 52.40 2.56 -12.50
C THR A 28 52.03 2.88 -13.97
N ARG A 29 50.87 2.33 -14.42
CA ARG A 29 49.79 2.95 -15.26
C ARG A 29 49.73 2.64 -16.78
N GLN A 30 48.82 1.73 -17.17
CA GLN A 30 47.88 1.84 -18.31
C GLN A 30 46.59 1.04 -17.93
N GLN A 31 45.45 1.70 -17.64
CA GLN A 31 44.38 2.08 -18.58
C GLN A 31 43.52 0.93 -19.12
N GLN A 32 42.41 0.64 -18.41
CA GLN A 32 41.16 0.18 -19.01
C GLN A 32 39.99 0.94 -18.37
N GLN A 33 39.66 2.11 -18.91
CA GLN A 33 38.37 2.74 -18.66
C GLN A 33 37.33 2.04 -19.55
N GLN A 34 36.58 1.09 -18.98
CA GLN A 34 35.35 0.64 -19.63
C GLN A 34 34.38 1.82 -19.67
N GLN A 35 34.08 2.30 -20.88
CA GLN A 35 33.08 3.32 -21.12
C GLN A 35 31.71 2.76 -20.73
N LYS A 36 31.24 3.17 -19.55
CA LYS A 36 29.84 3.02 -19.16
C LYS A 36 29.03 3.96 -20.06
N GLN A 37 28.49 3.44 -21.16
CA GLN A 37 27.56 4.20 -21.99
C GLN A 37 26.30 4.46 -21.18
N GLN A 38 26.26 5.65 -20.60
CA GLN A 38 25.12 6.18 -19.87
C GLN A 38 24.10 6.66 -20.91
N PRO A 39 22.80 6.34 -20.76
CA PRO A 39 21.77 6.98 -21.58
C PRO A 39 21.91 8.50 -21.45
N THR A 40 21.84 9.20 -22.58
CA THR A 40 21.86 10.66 -22.59
C THR A 40 20.63 11.17 -21.86
N ALA A 41 20.84 11.82 -20.72
CA ALA A 41 19.82 12.61 -20.06
C ALA A 41 19.66 13.91 -20.86
N ASP A 42 18.71 13.86 -21.78
CA ASP A 42 18.03 15.02 -22.35
C ASP A 42 16.57 14.94 -21.85
N GLU A 43 15.85 16.06 -21.84
CA GLU A 43 14.53 16.23 -21.19
C GLU A 43 14.54 16.18 -19.64
N GLY A 44 15.28 17.11 -19.05
CA GLY A 44 15.10 17.52 -17.64
C GLY A 44 15.59 18.95 -17.34
N GLU A 45 15.99 19.70 -18.37
CA GLU A 45 16.58 21.02 -18.21
C GLU A 45 15.49 22.04 -17.81
N LEU A 46 15.70 22.69 -16.67
CA LEU A 46 14.93 23.87 -16.26
C LEU A 46 15.17 24.98 -17.29
N THR A 47 14.27 25.13 -18.23
CA THR A 47 14.28 26.27 -19.15
C THR A 47 13.89 27.54 -18.39
N ASP A 48 14.61 28.63 -18.62
CA ASP A 48 14.28 29.97 -18.06
C ASP A 48 13.00 30.58 -18.69
N GLU A 49 12.25 29.78 -19.47
CA GLU A 49 11.10 30.19 -20.28
C GLU A 49 9.88 29.31 -19.99
N CYS A 50 8.71 29.92 -19.94
CA CYS A 50 7.44 29.22 -19.74
C CYS A 50 7.06 28.35 -20.95
N PRO A 51 6.62 27.08 -20.77
CA PRO A 51 6.13 26.25 -21.87
C PRO A 51 4.91 26.83 -22.61
N GLU A 52 4.03 27.52 -21.88
CA GLU A 52 2.98 28.39 -22.45
C GLU A 52 2.95 29.71 -21.66
N PRO A 53 2.56 30.85 -22.25
CA PRO A 53 2.56 32.14 -21.56
C PRO A 53 1.77 32.17 -20.25
N ASN A 54 0.72 31.35 -20.13
CA ASN A 54 -0.16 31.28 -18.97
C ASN A 54 -0.47 29.82 -18.60
N GLY A 55 -0.25 29.43 -17.35
CA GLY A 55 -0.59 28.07 -16.86
C GLY A 55 0.22 27.62 -15.64
N TYR A 56 0.06 26.36 -15.26
CA TYR A 56 0.79 25.71 -14.16
C TYR A 56 1.55 24.49 -14.68
N PHE A 57 2.83 24.39 -14.35
CA PHE A 57 3.76 23.37 -14.89
C PHE A 57 4.55 22.68 -13.78
N ALA A 58 4.71 21.36 -13.87
CA ALA A 58 5.50 20.60 -12.89
C ALA A 58 7.00 20.93 -12.97
N ASP A 59 7.71 20.84 -11.85
CA ASP A 59 9.17 20.77 -11.84
C ASP A 59 9.65 19.39 -12.33
N GLY A 60 10.75 19.36 -13.08
CA GLY A 60 11.30 18.14 -13.70
C GLY A 60 11.90 17.13 -12.72
N TYR A 61 12.20 17.55 -11.48
CA TYR A 61 12.91 16.74 -10.48
C TYR A 61 12.16 16.61 -9.14
N GLN A 62 11.30 17.57 -8.78
CA GLN A 62 10.65 17.66 -7.48
C GLN A 62 9.11 17.57 -7.57
N CYS A 63 8.50 16.55 -6.97
CA CYS A 63 7.08 16.24 -7.19
C CYS A 63 6.12 17.25 -6.56
N ASP A 64 6.53 17.89 -5.46
CA ASP A 64 5.75 18.92 -4.77
C ASP A 64 6.07 20.35 -5.22
N LYS A 65 6.85 20.50 -6.29
CA LYS A 65 7.24 21.79 -6.86
C LYS A 65 6.62 21.99 -8.23
N TYR A 66 6.24 23.24 -8.50
CA TYR A 66 5.62 23.65 -9.75
C TYR A 66 5.83 25.14 -10.01
N TYR A 67 5.51 25.56 -11.22
CA TYR A 67 5.69 26.90 -11.72
C TYR A 67 4.34 27.46 -12.18
N GLU A 68 3.99 28.65 -11.70
CA GLU A 68 2.90 29.45 -12.26
C GLU A 68 3.48 30.41 -13.30
N CYS A 69 3.04 30.27 -14.54
CA CYS A 69 3.37 31.15 -15.66
C CYS A 69 2.27 32.19 -15.84
N LYS A 70 2.65 33.47 -15.91
CA LYS A 70 1.76 34.61 -16.21
C LYS A 70 2.40 35.54 -17.22
N ASP A 71 1.81 35.63 -18.40
CA ASP A 71 2.35 36.36 -19.56
C ASP A 71 3.85 36.10 -19.83
N GLY A 72 4.27 34.84 -19.64
CA GLY A 72 5.65 34.37 -19.79
C GLY A 72 6.55 34.56 -18.57
N ALA A 73 6.09 35.23 -17.50
CA ALA A 73 6.83 35.35 -16.26
C ALA A 73 6.63 34.11 -15.37
N ILE A 74 7.72 33.45 -15.00
CA ILE A 74 7.75 32.27 -14.11
C ILE A 74 7.65 32.72 -12.65
N THR A 75 6.74 32.10 -11.88
CA THR A 75 6.70 32.15 -10.41
C THR A 75 6.85 30.74 -9.85
N GLU A 76 7.95 30.48 -9.13
CA GLU A 76 8.17 29.21 -8.43
C GLU A 76 7.21 29.04 -7.24
N LYS A 77 6.62 27.85 -7.10
CA LYS A 77 5.70 27.49 -6.02
C LYS A 77 5.94 26.06 -5.51
N LEU A 78 5.47 25.83 -4.28
CA LEU A 78 5.46 24.52 -3.64
C LEU A 78 4.03 24.15 -3.22
N CYS A 79 3.70 22.87 -3.30
CA CYS A 79 2.49 22.31 -2.71
C CYS A 79 2.59 22.31 -1.17
N PRO A 80 1.44 22.27 -0.45
CA PRO A 80 1.43 22.04 0.98
C PRO A 80 2.20 20.78 1.36
N ASP A 81 2.93 20.80 2.48
CA ASP A 81 3.77 19.66 2.90
C ASP A 81 2.97 18.36 2.97
N GLY A 82 3.46 17.33 2.27
CA GLY A 82 2.80 16.02 2.13
C GLY A 82 1.86 15.89 0.91
N MET A 83 1.67 16.95 0.13
CA MET A 83 0.98 16.92 -1.16
C MET A 83 1.97 17.08 -2.32
N VAL A 84 1.57 16.69 -3.53
CA VAL A 84 2.35 16.78 -4.77
C VAL A 84 1.55 17.46 -5.87
N PHE A 85 2.24 18.11 -6.82
CA PHE A 85 1.58 18.84 -7.90
C PHE A 85 0.94 17.88 -8.90
N ASN A 86 -0.34 18.13 -9.23
CA ASN A 86 -1.09 17.42 -10.25
C ASN A 86 -0.98 18.19 -11.59
N ASP A 87 -0.28 17.59 -12.54
CA ASP A 87 0.05 18.12 -13.86
C ASP A 87 -0.98 17.75 -14.96
N TYR A 88 -2.08 17.06 -14.62
CA TYR A 88 -3.12 16.67 -15.59
C TYR A 88 -3.89 17.85 -16.18
N SER A 89 -3.75 19.07 -15.65
CA SER A 89 -4.32 20.28 -16.24
C SER A 89 -3.52 21.53 -15.93
N ILE A 90 -2.92 22.12 -16.97
CA ILE A 90 -2.19 23.40 -16.87
C ILE A 90 -3.07 24.61 -16.51
N GLN A 91 -4.40 24.46 -16.46
CA GLN A 91 -5.33 25.57 -16.20
C GLN A 91 -5.62 25.82 -14.72
N TYR A 92 -5.33 24.85 -13.86
CA TYR A 92 -5.73 24.88 -12.44
C TYR A 92 -4.56 24.54 -11.53
N GLU A 93 -4.30 25.42 -10.57
CA GLU A 93 -3.38 25.16 -9.47
C GLU A 93 -3.93 24.01 -8.60
N LYS A 94 -3.37 22.81 -8.76
CA LYS A 94 -3.85 21.63 -8.03
C LYS A 94 -2.70 20.83 -7.43
N CYS A 95 -2.80 20.60 -6.13
CA CYS A 95 -2.02 19.61 -5.42
C CYS A 95 -2.94 18.42 -5.05
N ASP A 96 -2.42 17.21 -5.14
CA ASP A 96 -3.08 15.97 -4.72
C ASP A 96 -2.18 15.18 -3.74
N LEU A 97 -2.70 14.09 -3.19
CA LEU A 97 -1.89 13.15 -2.41
C LEU A 97 -0.95 12.34 -3.32
N PRO A 98 0.26 11.97 -2.84
CA PRO A 98 1.22 11.17 -3.61
C PRO A 98 0.70 9.85 -4.19
N PHE A 99 -0.35 9.27 -3.60
CA PHE A 99 -0.98 8.03 -4.09
C PHE A 99 -1.71 8.18 -5.45
N ASN A 100 -2.04 9.42 -5.85
CA ASN A 100 -2.80 9.70 -7.07
C ASN A 100 -1.93 10.13 -8.27
N ILE A 101 -0.64 10.44 -8.04
CA ILE A 101 0.25 11.10 -9.01
C ILE A 101 1.56 10.31 -9.10
N ASP A 102 2.04 10.02 -10.32
CA ASP A 102 3.29 9.29 -10.50
C ASP A 102 4.52 10.21 -10.34
N CYS A 103 5.08 10.22 -9.14
CA CYS A 103 6.32 10.95 -8.83
C CYS A 103 7.61 10.24 -9.27
N SER A 104 7.55 9.09 -9.98
CA SER A 104 8.73 8.24 -10.22
C SER A 104 9.85 8.95 -10.98
N GLN A 105 9.53 9.90 -11.88
CA GLN A 105 10.54 10.69 -12.61
C GLN A 105 11.00 11.94 -11.84
N ARG A 106 10.14 12.50 -10.98
CA ARG A 106 10.36 13.74 -10.21
C ARG A 106 10.33 13.49 -8.70
N SER A 107 11.19 12.59 -8.21
CA SER A 107 11.06 12.01 -6.86
C SER A 107 11.52 12.89 -5.68
N LEU A 108 12.08 14.08 -5.92
CA LEU A 108 12.44 14.99 -4.84
C LEU A 108 11.18 15.60 -4.18
N MET A 109 11.30 16.03 -2.93
CA MET A 109 10.22 16.61 -2.12
C MET A 109 10.80 17.66 -1.17
N GLN A 110 9.97 18.59 -0.68
CA GLN A 110 10.36 19.52 0.39
C GLN A 110 10.73 18.79 1.69
N ASP A 111 11.49 19.44 2.56
CA ASP A 111 11.76 18.95 3.92
C ASP A 111 10.44 18.77 4.70
N PRO A 112 10.23 17.62 5.38
CA PRO A 112 8.99 17.34 6.11
C PRO A 112 8.80 18.30 7.28
N LYS A 113 7.55 18.71 7.51
CA LYS A 113 7.16 19.54 8.66
C LYS A 113 6.29 18.69 9.59
N PRO A 114 6.89 17.83 10.42
CA PRO A 114 6.13 16.89 11.24
C PRO A 114 5.33 17.58 12.35
N SER A 115 4.23 16.97 12.73
CA SER A 115 3.46 17.26 13.95
C SER A 115 3.03 15.96 14.63
N THR A 116 2.26 16.04 15.72
CA THR A 116 1.77 14.86 16.45
C THR A 116 0.98 13.94 15.50
N HIS A 117 1.41 12.68 15.40
CA HIS A 117 0.84 11.65 14.50
C HIS A 117 0.92 11.92 12.98
N CYS A 118 1.59 13.00 12.56
CA CYS A 118 1.70 13.42 11.18
C CYS A 118 3.18 13.64 10.79
N PRO A 119 3.86 12.65 10.16
CA PRO A 119 5.20 12.81 9.60
C PRO A 119 5.35 13.98 8.60
N ARG A 120 4.26 14.36 7.92
CA ARG A 120 4.10 15.57 7.12
C ARG A 120 2.73 16.19 7.38
N GLN A 121 2.56 17.48 7.10
CA GLN A 121 1.33 18.22 7.42
C GLN A 121 0.06 17.59 6.80
N ASN A 122 0.16 17.02 5.60
CA ASN A 122 -0.95 16.41 4.87
C ASN A 122 -0.64 14.96 4.49
N GLY A 123 -1.63 14.07 4.55
CA GLY A 123 -1.49 12.69 4.05
C GLY A 123 -2.17 11.63 4.91
N TYR A 124 -1.89 10.37 4.57
CA TYR A 124 -2.32 9.20 5.34
C TYR A 124 -1.09 8.45 5.87
N PHE A 125 -1.04 8.21 7.18
CA PHE A 125 0.13 7.64 7.86
C PHE A 125 -0.27 6.50 8.79
N ALA A 126 0.54 5.44 8.89
CA ALA A 126 0.23 4.36 9.81
C ALA A 126 0.32 4.81 11.29
N HIS A 127 -0.36 4.07 12.15
CA HIS A 127 -0.16 4.16 13.61
C HIS A 127 1.32 3.86 13.98
N GLU A 128 1.89 4.57 14.97
CA GLU A 128 3.32 4.44 15.32
C GLU A 128 3.67 3.08 15.93
N ASP A 129 2.76 2.52 16.74
CA ASP A 129 2.87 1.12 17.16
C ASP A 129 2.65 0.21 15.94
N VAL A 130 3.72 -0.47 15.52
CA VAL A 130 3.75 -1.41 14.40
C VAL A 130 2.76 -2.57 14.55
N LYS A 131 2.32 -2.88 15.78
CA LYS A 131 1.31 -3.92 16.07
C LYS A 131 -0.13 -3.45 15.82
N ILE A 132 -0.34 -2.14 15.73
CA ILE A 132 -1.65 -1.58 15.38
C ILE A 132 -1.72 -1.54 13.85
N CYS A 133 -2.39 -2.56 13.31
CA CYS A 133 -2.47 -2.83 11.89
C CYS A 133 -3.70 -2.18 11.24
N ASP A 134 -4.79 -2.04 11.99
CA ASP A 134 -6.10 -1.57 11.56
C ASP A 134 -6.29 -0.04 11.67
N LYS A 135 -5.33 0.70 12.25
CA LYS A 135 -5.46 2.15 12.45
C LYS A 135 -4.41 2.96 11.72
N PHE A 136 -4.84 4.14 11.28
CA PHE A 136 -4.02 5.11 10.56
C PHE A 136 -4.53 6.52 10.82
N TYR A 137 -3.70 7.51 10.53
CA TYR A 137 -3.98 8.91 10.69
C TYR A 137 -4.22 9.56 9.34
N PHE A 138 -5.31 10.31 9.22
CA PHE A 138 -5.54 11.26 8.14
C PHE A 138 -5.18 12.66 8.62
N CYS A 139 -4.14 13.25 8.04
CA CYS A 139 -3.61 14.55 8.42
C CYS A 139 -4.01 15.63 7.40
N VAL A 140 -4.47 16.77 7.91
CA VAL A 140 -4.70 18.01 7.15
C VAL A 140 -4.12 19.15 7.96
N ASP A 141 -3.21 19.93 7.37
CA ASP A 141 -2.49 21.04 8.03
C ASP A 141 -1.96 20.68 9.44
N GLY A 142 -1.34 19.49 9.53
CA GLY A 142 -0.70 18.98 10.75
C GLY A 142 -1.69 18.53 11.84
N LYS A 143 -2.99 18.47 11.55
CA LYS A 143 -4.03 17.97 12.45
C LYS A 143 -4.50 16.60 11.97
N PHE A 144 -4.37 15.60 12.83
CA PHE A 144 -4.75 14.22 12.53
C PHE A 144 -6.21 13.93 12.90
N ASN A 145 -6.83 13.02 12.15
CA ASN A 145 -7.96 12.21 12.58
C ASN A 145 -7.54 10.74 12.54
N MET A 146 -7.70 10.00 13.64
CA MET A 146 -7.44 8.56 13.64
C MET A 146 -8.63 7.81 13.02
N ILE A 147 -8.35 7.04 11.98
CA ILE A 147 -9.33 6.21 11.26
C ILE A 147 -9.02 4.74 11.54
N THR A 148 -10.07 3.94 11.73
CA THR A 148 -9.99 2.48 11.83
C THR A 148 -10.48 1.86 10.52
N CYS A 149 -9.71 0.94 9.97
CA CYS A 149 -10.06 0.15 8.80
C CYS A 149 -11.30 -0.73 9.06
N PRO A 150 -12.08 -1.08 8.02
CA PRO A 150 -13.14 -2.08 8.14
C PRO A 150 -12.60 -3.40 8.69
N SER A 151 -13.42 -4.10 9.49
CA SER A 151 -13.06 -5.36 10.12
C SER A 151 -12.49 -6.37 9.12
N GLY A 152 -11.32 -6.94 9.41
CA GLY A 152 -10.60 -7.85 8.52
C GLY A 152 -9.55 -7.20 7.62
N LEU A 153 -9.47 -5.86 7.58
CA LEU A 153 -8.50 -5.12 6.77
C LEU A 153 -7.45 -4.40 7.63
N VAL A 154 -6.28 -4.16 7.04
CA VAL A 154 -5.16 -3.42 7.64
C VAL A 154 -4.75 -2.25 6.74
N TYR A 155 -4.20 -1.20 7.32
CA TYR A 155 -3.74 -0.04 6.56
C TYR A 155 -2.46 -0.35 5.76
N ASN A 156 -2.49 -0.06 4.47
CA ASN A 156 -1.36 -0.23 3.55
C ASN A 156 -0.74 1.13 3.21
N GLU A 157 0.41 1.43 3.82
CA GLU A 157 1.16 2.69 3.66
C GLU A 157 1.58 2.98 2.21
N LYS A 158 1.69 1.97 1.35
CA LYS A 158 2.13 2.14 -0.05
C LYS A 158 1.01 2.61 -0.96
N THR A 159 -0.24 2.31 -0.62
CA THR A 159 -1.42 2.59 -1.44
C THR A 159 -2.39 3.58 -0.78
N GLY A 160 -2.18 3.92 0.49
CA GLY A 160 -3.02 4.86 1.23
C GLY A 160 -4.41 4.31 1.58
N ILE A 161 -4.64 3.00 1.45
CA ILE A 161 -5.94 2.35 1.64
C ILE A 161 -5.87 1.13 2.58
N CYS A 162 -7.02 0.73 3.11
CA CYS A 162 -7.15 -0.53 3.84
C CYS A 162 -7.20 -1.71 2.87
N THR A 163 -6.32 -2.70 3.03
CA THR A 163 -6.27 -3.93 2.20
C THR A 163 -6.27 -5.18 3.08
N TRP A 164 -6.29 -6.37 2.47
CA TRP A 164 -6.10 -7.61 3.23
C TRP A 164 -4.67 -7.67 3.82
N PRO A 165 -4.47 -8.33 4.98
CA PRO A 165 -3.16 -8.43 5.64
C PRO A 165 -2.05 -8.98 4.72
N ASP A 166 -2.37 -10.02 3.96
CA ASP A 166 -1.46 -10.68 3.02
C ASP A 166 -1.12 -9.84 1.77
N GLU A 167 -1.98 -8.89 1.41
CA GLU A 167 -1.77 -7.93 0.31
C GLU A 167 -0.96 -6.71 0.79
N ALA A 168 -1.20 -6.24 2.01
CA ALA A 168 -0.48 -5.11 2.61
C ALA A 168 1.02 -5.41 2.80
N LYS A 169 1.36 -6.66 3.14
CA LYS A 169 2.73 -7.10 3.44
C LYS A 169 3.42 -6.23 4.51
N LYS A 170 2.62 -5.61 5.40
CA LYS A 170 3.10 -4.85 6.56
C LYS A 170 3.66 -5.84 7.58
N LYS A 171 4.89 -5.58 8.04
CA LYS A 171 5.57 -6.42 9.04
C LYS A 171 4.77 -6.40 10.35
N HIS A 172 4.64 -7.56 11.00
CA HIS A 172 3.82 -7.75 12.21
C HIS A 172 2.30 -7.61 12.01
N CYS A 173 1.86 -7.62 10.76
CA CYS A 173 0.46 -7.54 10.35
C CYS A 173 0.12 -8.61 9.30
N SER A 174 0.66 -9.83 9.43
CA SER A 174 0.20 -10.98 8.64
C SER A 174 -1.19 -11.43 9.09
N SER A 175 -1.93 -12.15 8.24
CA SER A 175 -3.28 -12.63 8.58
C SER A 175 -3.32 -13.45 9.87
N GLN A 176 -2.32 -14.33 10.07
CA GLN A 176 -2.23 -15.18 11.25
C GLN A 176 -1.90 -14.35 12.51
N GLU A 177 -1.04 -13.33 12.43
CA GLU A 177 -0.75 -12.42 13.54
C GLU A 177 -1.96 -11.54 13.91
N VAL A 178 -2.72 -11.07 12.91
CA VAL A 178 -3.86 -10.14 13.11
C VAL A 178 -5.11 -10.87 13.63
N PHE A 179 -5.36 -12.10 13.16
CA PHE A 179 -6.56 -12.86 13.51
C PHE A 179 -6.36 -13.91 14.60
N ASN A 180 -5.10 -14.29 14.90
CA ASN A 180 -4.78 -15.41 15.80
C ASN A 180 -5.54 -16.70 15.44
N PHE A 181 -5.76 -16.92 14.14
CA PHE A 181 -6.53 -18.04 13.58
C PHE A 181 -5.64 -18.79 12.57
N GLU A 182 -5.64 -20.13 12.66
CA GLU A 182 -4.97 -21.00 11.70
C GLU A 182 -6.00 -21.74 10.85
N CYS A 183 -5.79 -21.76 9.53
CA CYS A 183 -6.66 -22.48 8.61
C CYS A 183 -6.58 -24.00 8.81
N PRO A 184 -7.72 -24.69 9.03
CA PRO A 184 -7.76 -26.15 9.10
C PRO A 184 -7.19 -26.80 7.82
N LYS A 185 -6.28 -27.75 8.02
CA LYS A 185 -5.60 -28.47 6.94
C LYS A 185 -6.60 -29.35 6.18
N VAL A 186 -6.60 -29.21 4.86
CA VAL A 186 -7.49 -29.93 3.93
C VAL A 186 -6.71 -30.41 2.71
N ASP A 187 -7.33 -31.25 1.88
CA ASP A 187 -6.75 -31.63 0.58
C ASP A 187 -6.67 -30.44 -0.39
N GLU A 188 -5.82 -30.56 -1.41
CA GLU A 188 -5.58 -29.51 -2.41
C GLU A 188 -6.86 -29.07 -3.15
N LYS A 189 -7.81 -29.97 -3.41
CA LYS A 189 -9.04 -29.64 -4.14
C LYS A 189 -9.96 -28.77 -3.28
N ARG A 190 -10.08 -29.10 -1.99
CA ARG A 190 -10.81 -28.26 -1.03
C ARG A 190 -10.07 -26.95 -0.77
N ALA A 191 -8.75 -26.95 -0.68
CA ALA A 191 -7.93 -25.74 -0.51
C ALA A 191 -8.13 -24.72 -1.64
N GLN A 192 -8.15 -25.19 -2.90
CA GLN A 192 -8.42 -24.38 -4.09
C GLN A 192 -9.82 -23.75 -4.10
N GLN A 193 -10.79 -24.30 -3.36
CA GLN A 193 -12.14 -23.75 -3.21
C GLN A 193 -12.24 -22.66 -2.13
N HIS A 194 -11.14 -22.36 -1.44
CA HIS A 194 -11.03 -21.38 -0.35
C HIS A 194 -12.06 -21.64 0.77
N PRO A 195 -11.87 -22.73 1.53
CA PRO A 195 -12.88 -23.21 2.47
C PRO A 195 -13.15 -22.16 3.56
N ARG A 196 -14.39 -22.17 4.05
CA ARG A 196 -14.89 -21.23 5.05
C ARG A 196 -15.08 -21.92 6.38
N TYR A 197 -14.81 -21.19 7.46
CA TYR A 197 -14.91 -21.68 8.84
C TYR A 197 -15.51 -20.59 9.74
N PRO A 198 -16.32 -20.92 10.75
CA PRO A 198 -16.86 -19.93 11.69
C PRO A 198 -15.72 -19.19 12.42
N ASP A 199 -15.97 -17.93 12.78
CA ASP A 199 -15.14 -17.27 13.78
C ASP A 199 -15.53 -17.78 15.18
N PRO A 200 -14.56 -18.24 16.01
CA PRO A 200 -14.87 -18.88 17.29
C PRO A 200 -15.41 -17.90 18.36
N GLU A 201 -15.16 -16.60 18.22
CA GLU A 201 -15.54 -15.59 19.21
C GLU A 201 -16.73 -14.71 18.75
N ASP A 202 -17.13 -14.81 17.47
CA ASP A 202 -18.04 -13.86 16.85
C ASP A 202 -18.89 -14.50 15.74
N CYS A 203 -20.11 -14.92 16.09
CA CYS A 203 -21.02 -15.57 15.16
C CYS A 203 -21.36 -14.74 13.90
N GLN A 204 -21.19 -13.41 13.90
CA GLN A 204 -21.41 -12.60 12.69
C GLN A 204 -20.29 -12.82 11.66
N PHE A 205 -19.09 -13.26 12.08
CA PHE A 205 -17.92 -13.36 11.24
C PHE A 205 -17.51 -14.82 10.94
N PHE A 206 -16.70 -14.96 9.91
CA PHE A 206 -16.14 -16.23 9.46
C PHE A 206 -14.81 -16.00 8.74
N TYR A 207 -13.97 -17.02 8.69
CA TYR A 207 -12.71 -17.00 7.97
C TYR A 207 -12.87 -17.64 6.60
N VAL A 208 -12.35 -16.98 5.56
CA VAL A 208 -12.12 -17.56 4.24
C VAL A 208 -10.64 -17.91 4.14
N CYS A 209 -10.31 -19.19 3.98
CA CYS A 209 -8.93 -19.66 3.92
C CYS A 209 -8.43 -19.70 2.47
N ILE A 210 -7.79 -18.62 2.01
CA ILE A 210 -7.22 -18.53 0.66
C ILE A 210 -6.17 -19.62 0.49
N ASN A 211 -6.35 -20.43 -0.57
CA ASN A 211 -5.60 -21.67 -0.84
C ASN A 211 -5.47 -22.63 0.37
N GLY A 212 -6.40 -22.58 1.33
CA GLY A 212 -6.35 -23.39 2.55
C GLY A 212 -5.33 -22.94 3.60
N GLU A 213 -4.58 -21.86 3.38
CA GLU A 213 -3.45 -21.45 4.23
C GLU A 213 -3.61 -20.05 4.86
N VAL A 214 -4.11 -19.08 4.10
CA VAL A 214 -4.14 -17.67 4.49
C VAL A 214 -5.57 -17.26 4.89
N PRO A 215 -5.85 -17.01 6.18
CA PRO A 215 -7.18 -16.61 6.60
C PRO A 215 -7.48 -15.15 6.23
N ARG A 216 -8.71 -14.89 5.79
CA ARG A 216 -9.29 -13.55 5.63
C ARG A 216 -10.62 -13.50 6.38
N ARG A 217 -10.69 -12.71 7.45
CA ARG A 217 -11.92 -12.52 8.25
C ARG A 217 -12.95 -11.75 7.43
N ASN A 218 -14.15 -12.30 7.29
CA ASN A 218 -15.28 -11.72 6.57
C ASN A 218 -16.52 -11.69 7.49
N GLY A 219 -17.41 -10.73 7.28
CA GLY A 219 -18.61 -10.56 8.07
C GLY A 219 -19.88 -10.86 7.28
N CYS A 220 -20.84 -11.53 7.92
CA CYS A 220 -22.22 -11.53 7.49
C CYS A 220 -22.85 -10.14 7.69
N LYS A 221 -23.99 -9.89 7.03
CA LYS A 221 -24.76 -8.66 7.27
C LYS A 221 -25.18 -8.59 8.73
N ILE A 222 -25.34 -7.37 9.25
CA ILE A 222 -25.93 -7.18 10.57
C ILE A 222 -27.30 -7.89 10.66
N GLY A 223 -27.52 -8.60 11.76
CA GLY A 223 -28.66 -9.51 11.96
C GLY A 223 -28.44 -10.95 11.46
N GLN A 224 -27.43 -11.23 10.65
CA GLN A 224 -27.08 -12.57 10.17
C GLN A 224 -25.85 -13.13 10.90
N VAL A 225 -25.72 -14.45 10.89
CA VAL A 225 -24.60 -15.22 11.45
C VAL A 225 -24.08 -16.23 10.42
N PHE A 226 -22.85 -16.71 10.59
CA PHE A 226 -22.31 -17.74 9.70
C PHE A 226 -22.86 -19.13 10.08
N ASN A 227 -23.42 -19.84 9.10
CA ASN A 227 -23.90 -21.21 9.22
C ASN A 227 -22.86 -22.16 8.62
N GLU A 228 -22.10 -22.86 9.46
CA GLU A 228 -21.05 -23.78 8.99
C GLU A 228 -21.62 -24.94 8.15
N ALA A 229 -22.80 -25.46 8.50
CA ALA A 229 -23.43 -26.57 7.79
C ALA A 229 -23.82 -26.22 6.33
N THR A 230 -24.02 -24.94 6.02
CA THR A 230 -24.28 -24.45 4.65
C THR A 230 -23.11 -23.65 4.05
N GLY A 231 -22.05 -23.41 4.83
CA GLY A 231 -20.89 -22.58 4.45
C GLY A 231 -21.25 -21.12 4.11
N SER A 232 -22.36 -20.61 4.62
CA SER A 232 -23.00 -19.36 4.17
C SER A 232 -23.61 -18.56 5.32
N CYS A 233 -23.88 -17.27 5.10
CA CYS A 233 -24.60 -16.44 6.07
C CYS A 233 -26.09 -16.80 6.11
N ASP A 234 -26.63 -16.94 7.31
CA ASP A 234 -28.01 -17.32 7.59
C ASP A 234 -28.56 -16.53 8.80
N TRP A 235 -29.84 -16.70 9.12
CA TRP A 235 -30.43 -16.06 10.29
C TRP A 235 -30.12 -16.86 11.58
N PRO A 236 -29.93 -16.19 12.74
CA PRO A 236 -29.58 -16.84 14.01
C PRO A 236 -30.45 -18.05 14.35
N ARG A 237 -31.77 -17.98 14.13
CA ARG A 237 -32.70 -19.08 14.42
C ARG A 237 -32.39 -20.40 13.68
N ASN A 238 -31.67 -20.35 12.56
CA ASN A 238 -31.28 -21.49 11.74
C ASN A 238 -29.91 -22.08 12.14
N VAL A 239 -29.20 -21.42 13.07
CA VAL A 239 -27.85 -21.77 13.55
C VAL A 239 -27.92 -21.93 15.08
N PRO A 240 -28.25 -23.13 15.60
CA PRO A 240 -28.59 -23.33 17.02
C PRO A 240 -27.59 -22.78 18.03
N GLU A 241 -26.29 -22.89 17.73
CA GLU A 241 -25.16 -22.40 18.51
C GLU A 241 -25.08 -20.86 18.57
N CYS A 242 -25.53 -20.18 17.51
CA CYS A 242 -25.51 -18.73 17.36
C CYS A 242 -26.90 -18.08 17.48
N LYS A 243 -27.93 -18.87 17.84
CA LYS A 243 -29.33 -18.44 17.88
C LYS A 243 -29.57 -17.17 18.67
N GLU A 244 -28.83 -17.01 19.76
CA GLU A 244 -29.01 -15.94 20.73
C GLU A 244 -27.95 -14.83 20.59
N TRP A 245 -27.12 -14.87 19.54
CA TRP A 245 -25.95 -13.98 19.34
C TRP A 245 -26.29 -12.48 19.42
N TYR A 246 -27.39 -12.06 18.80
CA TYR A 246 -27.79 -10.65 18.76
C TYR A 246 -28.58 -10.19 20.00
N LYS A 247 -28.85 -11.04 21.00
CA LYS A 247 -29.61 -10.64 22.19
C LYS A 247 -28.87 -9.56 22.98
N GLY A 248 -29.50 -8.39 23.08
CA GLY A 248 -28.91 -7.22 23.72
C GLY A 248 -28.01 -6.37 22.81
N ILE A 249 -27.79 -6.79 21.56
CA ILE A 249 -27.17 -5.98 20.49
C ILE A 249 -28.26 -5.36 19.61
N LEU A 250 -29.29 -6.14 19.29
CA LEU A 250 -30.49 -5.73 18.56
C LEU A 250 -31.75 -6.13 19.34
N THR A 251 -32.84 -5.39 19.14
CA THR A 251 -34.18 -5.81 19.53
C THR A 251 -34.74 -6.85 18.57
N ASP A 252 -35.74 -7.63 19.01
CA ASP A 252 -36.42 -8.62 18.17
C ASP A 252 -37.11 -7.93 16.97
N GLU A 253 -37.65 -6.72 17.17
CA GLU A 253 -38.24 -5.88 16.11
C GLU A 253 -37.22 -5.36 15.09
N GLU A 254 -36.01 -5.01 15.51
CA GLU A 254 -34.92 -4.62 14.60
C GLU A 254 -34.42 -5.82 13.79
N LEU A 255 -34.31 -6.98 14.42
CA LEU A 255 -33.90 -8.22 13.75
C LEU A 255 -34.95 -8.67 12.71
N ASP A 256 -36.24 -8.62 13.07
CA ASP A 256 -37.34 -8.87 12.12
C ASP A 256 -37.34 -7.86 10.96
N ALA A 257 -37.10 -6.57 11.24
CA ALA A 257 -37.05 -5.54 10.20
C ALA A 257 -35.85 -5.69 9.24
N LEU A 258 -34.75 -6.31 9.68
CA LEU A 258 -33.60 -6.66 8.84
C LEU A 258 -33.90 -7.87 7.94
N GLU A 259 -34.66 -8.85 8.42
CA GLU A 259 -35.08 -10.02 7.64
C GLU A 259 -36.22 -9.72 6.66
N HIS A 260 -37.20 -8.93 7.10
CA HIS A 260 -38.40 -8.57 6.36
C HIS A 260 -38.41 -7.08 5.99
N PRO A 261 -37.43 -6.60 5.18
CA PRO A 261 -37.27 -5.18 4.88
C PRO A 261 -38.49 -4.63 4.16
N LYS A 262 -39.16 -3.66 4.79
CA LYS A 262 -40.36 -3.00 4.25
C LYS A 262 -40.04 -2.37 2.88
N PRO A 263 -40.95 -2.48 1.88
CA PRO A 263 -40.73 -1.87 0.56
C PRO A 263 -40.45 -0.37 0.69
N LYS A 264 -39.35 0.11 0.09
CA LYS A 264 -39.01 1.54 0.09
C LYS A 264 -40.10 2.32 -0.67
N VAL A 265 -40.88 3.10 0.06
CA VAL A 265 -41.92 3.97 -0.52
C VAL A 265 -41.24 4.99 -1.43
N ARG A 266 -41.51 4.89 -2.74
CA ARG A 266 -41.05 5.87 -3.73
C ARG A 266 -41.91 7.13 -3.62
N ASN A 267 -41.41 8.15 -2.93
CA ASN A 267 -42.02 9.47 -2.95
C ASN A 267 -41.94 10.04 -4.38
N SER A 268 -43.09 10.13 -5.05
CA SER A 268 -43.23 10.58 -6.45
C SER A 268 -43.15 12.10 -6.65
N ASN A 269 -42.76 12.86 -5.62
CA ASN A 269 -42.82 14.33 -5.64
C ASN A 269 -41.58 15.01 -6.26
N TYR A 270 -40.71 14.24 -6.93
CA TYR A 270 -39.76 14.77 -7.90
C TYR A 270 -40.28 14.57 -9.32
N THR A 271 -41.14 15.48 -9.76
CA THR A 271 -41.41 15.68 -11.19
C THR A 271 -40.23 16.40 -11.85
N THR A 272 -39.06 15.74 -11.89
CA THR A 272 -37.97 16.18 -12.77
C THR A 272 -38.35 15.83 -14.19
N ALA A 273 -38.48 16.85 -15.05
CA ALA A 273 -38.85 16.68 -16.44
C ALA A 273 -37.91 15.69 -17.13
N ALA A 274 -38.45 14.53 -17.53
CA ALA A 274 -37.70 13.48 -18.21
C ALA A 274 -37.42 13.90 -19.67
N GLN A 275 -36.50 14.84 -19.86
CA GLN A 275 -35.86 15.04 -21.16
C GLN A 275 -35.17 13.73 -21.55
N LYS A 276 -35.75 13.04 -22.54
CA LYS A 276 -35.18 11.82 -23.15
C LYS A 276 -33.83 12.16 -23.77
N ARG A 277 -32.75 12.05 -22.99
CA ARG A 277 -31.39 11.93 -23.53
C ARG A 277 -31.32 10.62 -24.31
N LYS A 278 -31.61 10.70 -25.62
CA LYS A 278 -31.27 9.61 -26.56
C LYS A 278 -29.77 9.36 -26.43
N ARG A 279 -29.37 8.14 -26.07
CA ARG A 279 -27.98 7.70 -26.24
C ARG A 279 -27.63 7.82 -27.73
N PRO A 280 -26.55 8.52 -28.11
CA PRO A 280 -26.02 8.42 -29.46
C PRO A 280 -25.59 6.98 -29.71
N HIS A 281 -26.14 6.35 -30.73
CA HIS A 281 -25.71 5.01 -31.16
C HIS A 281 -24.54 5.20 -32.13
N GLN A 282 -23.33 5.30 -31.60
CA GLN A 282 -22.14 5.51 -32.42
C GLN A 282 -21.62 4.14 -32.89
N SER A 283 -22.03 3.74 -34.09
CA SER A 283 -21.51 2.55 -34.76
C SER A 283 -20.08 2.81 -35.22
N VAL A 284 -19.09 2.30 -34.46
CA VAL A 284 -17.70 2.27 -34.91
C VAL A 284 -17.55 1.15 -35.92
N GLN A 285 -17.48 1.52 -37.20
CA GLN A 285 -17.14 0.62 -38.29
C GLN A 285 -15.62 0.59 -38.42
N TYR A 286 -15.02 -0.59 -38.27
CA TYR A 286 -13.59 -0.79 -38.50
C TYR A 286 -13.38 -1.22 -39.94
N ASP A 287 -12.89 -0.32 -40.78
CA ASP A 287 -12.43 -0.67 -42.12
C ASP A 287 -10.99 -1.23 -42.02
N LEU A 288 -10.81 -2.49 -42.44
CA LEU A 288 -9.50 -3.12 -42.59
C LEU A 288 -8.93 -2.76 -43.98
N PRO A 289 -7.70 -2.24 -44.08
CA PRO A 289 -7.04 -2.06 -45.36
C PRO A 289 -6.57 -3.40 -45.96
N ASN A 290 -6.64 -3.49 -47.30
CA ASN A 290 -6.05 -4.56 -48.12
C ASN A 290 -4.51 -4.54 -48.10
#